data_AF-A0AAW8E4C7-F1
#
_entry.id   AF-A0AAW8E4C7-F1
#
_cell.length_a   1.000
_cell.length_b   1.000
_cell.length_c   1.000
_cell.angle_alpha   90.00
_cell.angle_beta   90.00
_cell.angle_gamma   90.00
#
_symmetry.space_group_name_H-M   'P 1'
#
loop_
_entity.id
_entity.type
_entity.pdbx_description
1 polymer ?
#
loop_
_entity_poly.entity_id
_entity_poly.type
_entity_poly.pdbx_seq_one_letter_code
_entity_poly.pdbx_strand_id
1 'polypeptide(L)'
;MQRFQKLIFCFSFGLILFASNASAASPPERSSQFACGGELEANIWRRWDTDGKRLLESLVVDRLLKQGDTYALYDFEIYFHNLLSMAQRCNRVDRHAEFAAWISKTYAQLSVAQGKKYSLEWVCRGGTICNEKNRLVNKEVMLTSVQFLALATSVANGLSRDGSVADNKAFAAETARIAFLHLQRWDNPSARRSLQMRIVAKASDVKDGSSALFFSDKDVWQIVMYAELAGVLTRYPDLQKELLPKEAAAALGDHLQLLLELFKARTSLRRSKESGGREIQVADLDRGFSRLYADNRYAGYTDKNPPVRCVTKPAESSEKKIQILVEAQSLKPADTLGWDISHARRLVHLFDAIERNRGAMQSFYKIRQEILPDEAIMTAFARQFRASVWNQDKKYPLFANYYGGANGWYRVAYDNGANSCTEGIPPFGLSSAFPTGGYATWSRWDETLGELGRQFFFLTFSSNETDIRFVQTAYPAFSNRASNDVRTRSELAFWPTLIK
;
A
#
# COMPACT_ATOMS: atom_id res chain seq x y z
N MET A 1 -15.85 39.26 -72.06
CA MET A 1 -15.53 39.20 -70.61
C MET A 1 -15.01 37.80 -70.30
N GLN A 2 -13.73 37.74 -69.93
CA GLN A 2 -13.00 36.68 -69.23
C GLN A 2 -13.12 35.21 -69.67
N ARG A 3 -12.09 34.78 -70.42
CA ARG A 3 -11.30 33.55 -70.20
C ARG A 3 -10.05 33.65 -71.08
N PHE A 4 -8.84 33.48 -70.53
CA PHE A 4 -7.72 32.77 -71.18
C PHE A 4 -6.51 32.61 -70.25
N GLN A 5 -5.76 31.54 -70.53
CA GLN A 5 -4.63 30.88 -69.86
C GLN A 5 -3.36 31.70 -69.64
N LYS A 6 -2.46 31.19 -68.76
CA LYS A 6 -0.98 31.02 -68.89
C LYS A 6 -0.40 30.60 -67.52
N LEU A 7 0.22 29.42 -67.32
CA LEU A 7 1.60 28.97 -67.63
C LEU A 7 2.74 29.97 -67.32
N ILE A 8 3.72 29.55 -66.50
CA ILE A 8 5.20 29.77 -66.50
C ILE A 8 5.72 29.45 -65.07
N PHE A 9 6.49 28.38 -64.84
CA PHE A 9 7.93 28.09 -65.06
C PHE A 9 8.86 28.50 -63.90
N CYS A 10 9.72 27.54 -63.53
CA CYS A 10 10.69 27.52 -62.43
C CYS A 10 11.74 28.64 -62.46
N PHE A 11 12.26 28.99 -61.28
CA PHE A 11 13.70 29.21 -61.10
C PHE A 11 14.15 28.71 -59.73
N SER A 12 15.10 27.79 -59.76
CA SER A 12 15.83 27.26 -58.61
C SER A 12 16.87 28.27 -58.13
N PHE A 13 17.01 28.43 -56.81
CA PHE A 13 18.26 28.87 -56.20
C PHE A 13 18.56 27.97 -55.01
N GLY A 14 19.65 27.21 -55.14
CA GLY A 14 20.16 26.34 -54.10
C GLY A 14 20.82 27.15 -53.00
N LEU A 15 20.42 26.89 -51.75
CA LEU A 15 21.21 27.20 -50.56
C LEU A 15 21.59 25.87 -49.91
N ILE A 16 22.85 25.47 -50.07
CA ILE A 16 23.43 24.35 -49.33
C ILE A 16 23.81 24.88 -47.94
N LEU A 17 22.92 24.66 -46.97
CA LEU A 17 23.25 24.81 -45.55
C LEU A 17 23.86 23.50 -45.07
N PHE A 18 25.17 23.51 -44.83
CA PHE A 18 25.86 22.48 -44.05
C PHE A 18 25.35 22.54 -42.61
N ALA A 19 24.34 21.74 -42.30
CA ALA A 19 23.96 21.45 -40.93
C ALA A 19 24.99 20.50 -40.33
N SER A 20 25.83 21.03 -39.45
CA SER A 20 26.71 20.26 -38.58
C SER A 20 25.85 19.33 -37.72
N ASN A 21 25.85 18.03 -38.04
CA ASN A 21 25.31 17.00 -37.16
C ASN A 21 26.22 16.88 -35.92
N ALA A 22 26.07 17.81 -34.99
CA ALA A 22 26.41 17.56 -33.60
C ALA A 22 25.40 16.54 -33.07
N SER A 23 25.71 15.27 -33.26
CA SER A 23 25.09 14.18 -32.51
C SER A 23 25.29 14.49 -31.04
N ALA A 24 24.26 15.05 -30.40
CA ALA A 24 24.18 15.11 -28.96
C ALA A 24 24.20 13.66 -28.49
N ALA A 25 25.36 13.22 -28.00
CA ALA A 25 25.50 11.93 -27.36
C ALA A 25 24.43 11.86 -26.26
N SER A 26 23.45 10.99 -26.47
CA SER A 26 22.51 10.58 -25.45
C SER A 26 23.32 10.20 -24.19
N PRO A 27 22.94 10.65 -22.99
CA PRO A 27 23.61 10.22 -21.77
C PRO A 27 23.63 8.69 -21.74
N PRO A 28 24.75 8.04 -21.34
CA PRO A 28 24.82 6.59 -21.26
C PRO A 28 23.65 6.05 -20.44
N GLU A 29 23.03 4.99 -20.95
CA GLU A 29 21.80 4.37 -20.45
C GLU A 29 21.78 4.19 -18.92
N ARG A 30 21.22 5.17 -18.21
CA ARG A 30 20.80 5.03 -16.81
C ARG A 30 19.63 4.04 -16.65
N SER A 31 19.16 3.40 -17.74
CA SER A 31 18.05 2.45 -17.73
C SER A 31 18.42 1.11 -17.09
N SER A 32 19.68 0.68 -17.18
CA SER A 32 20.12 -0.63 -16.66
C SER A 32 20.20 -0.68 -15.13
N GLN A 33 20.44 0.46 -14.46
CA GLN A 33 20.53 0.52 -12.98
C GLN A 33 19.25 0.03 -12.30
N PHE A 34 18.10 0.41 -12.84
CA PHE A 34 16.76 0.19 -12.27
C PHE A 34 16.01 -0.97 -12.95
N ALA A 35 16.68 -1.78 -13.75
CA ALA A 35 16.08 -2.95 -14.39
C ALA A 35 16.26 -4.21 -13.52
N CYS A 36 15.41 -5.22 -13.74
CA CYS A 36 15.72 -6.57 -13.29
C CYS A 36 17.08 -7.04 -13.84
N GLY A 37 17.96 -7.54 -12.98
CA GLY A 37 19.35 -7.89 -13.25
C GLY A 37 20.33 -6.72 -13.09
N GLY A 38 19.84 -5.51 -12.82
CA GLY A 38 20.63 -4.30 -12.67
C GLY A 38 21.34 -4.18 -11.32
N GLU A 39 22.17 -3.13 -11.21
CA GLU A 39 22.97 -2.85 -10.01
C GLU A 39 22.10 -2.65 -8.76
N LEU A 40 20.97 -1.95 -8.88
CA LEU A 40 20.11 -1.70 -7.74
C LEU A 40 19.46 -3.00 -7.24
N GLU A 41 19.02 -3.90 -8.14
CA GLU A 41 18.46 -5.20 -7.73
C GLU A 41 19.52 -6.02 -6.97
N ALA A 42 20.76 -6.06 -7.47
CA ALA A 42 21.86 -6.75 -6.79
C ALA A 42 22.13 -6.17 -5.38
N ASN A 43 22.08 -4.85 -5.24
CA ASN A 43 22.25 -4.18 -3.95
C ASN A 43 21.08 -4.46 -2.98
N ILE A 44 19.85 -4.52 -3.49
CA ILE A 44 18.67 -4.91 -2.70
C ILE A 44 18.83 -6.32 -2.15
N TRP A 45 19.20 -7.28 -3.00
CA TRP A 45 19.37 -8.67 -2.57
C TRP A 45 20.55 -8.84 -1.60
N ARG A 46 21.65 -8.12 -1.80
CA ARG A 46 22.74 -8.08 -0.80
C ARG A 46 22.23 -7.60 0.55
N ARG A 47 21.43 -6.53 0.59
CA ARG A 47 20.88 -5.98 1.82
C ARG A 47 19.84 -6.91 2.48
N TRP A 48 19.07 -7.61 1.67
CA TRP A 48 18.18 -8.68 2.14
C TRP A 48 18.97 -9.81 2.81
N ASP A 49 20.04 -10.27 2.17
CA ASP A 49 20.87 -11.37 2.66
C ASP A 49 21.64 -11.01 3.95
N THR A 50 22.08 -9.76 4.10
CA THR A 50 22.81 -9.31 5.30
C THR A 50 21.90 -8.90 6.46
N ASP A 51 20.90 -8.06 6.19
CA ASP A 51 20.12 -7.40 7.24
C ASP A 51 18.63 -7.77 7.19
N GLY A 52 18.06 -7.98 6.00
CA GLY A 52 16.64 -8.33 5.83
C GLY A 52 16.25 -9.64 6.54
N LYS A 53 17.06 -10.69 6.37
CA LYS A 53 16.85 -11.98 7.06
C LYS A 53 16.96 -11.86 8.58
N ARG A 54 17.85 -11.00 9.09
CA ARG A 54 17.95 -10.71 10.54
C ARG A 54 16.70 -9.99 11.06
N LEU A 55 16.16 -9.04 10.29
CA LEU A 55 14.89 -8.39 10.64
C LEU A 55 13.74 -9.42 10.69
N LEU A 56 13.69 -10.38 9.76
CA LEU A 56 12.71 -11.45 9.80
C LEU A 56 12.88 -12.39 10.98
N GLU A 57 14.10 -12.74 11.36
CA GLU A 57 14.35 -13.50 12.58
C GLU A 57 13.78 -12.76 13.81
N SER A 58 14.02 -11.44 13.91
CA SER A 58 13.47 -10.63 15.00
C SER A 58 11.93 -10.59 14.98
N LEU A 59 11.29 -10.45 13.81
CA LEU A 59 9.83 -10.43 13.71
C LEU A 59 9.22 -11.80 14.00
N VAL A 60 9.69 -12.83 13.31
CA VAL A 60 9.09 -14.17 13.35
C VAL A 60 9.51 -14.89 14.63
N VAL A 61 10.80 -15.04 14.87
CA VAL A 61 11.28 -15.85 16.00
C VAL A 61 11.14 -15.10 17.32
N ASP A 62 11.68 -13.89 17.42
CA ASP A 62 11.72 -13.21 18.72
C ASP A 62 10.36 -12.62 19.12
N ARG A 63 9.67 -11.94 18.20
CA ARG A 63 8.39 -11.30 18.52
C ARG A 63 7.21 -12.26 18.42
N LEU A 64 7.00 -12.89 17.27
CA LEU A 64 5.83 -13.75 17.11
C LEU A 64 5.95 -15.05 17.92
N LEU A 65 7.01 -15.86 17.71
CA LEU A 65 7.11 -17.19 18.32
C LEU A 65 7.42 -17.15 19.83
N LYS A 66 8.37 -16.32 20.26
CA LYS A 66 8.78 -16.26 21.69
C LYS A 66 7.87 -15.36 22.53
N GLN A 67 7.46 -14.18 22.02
CA GLN A 67 6.68 -13.22 22.81
C GLN A 67 5.17 -13.29 22.54
N GLY A 68 4.73 -13.97 21.47
CA GLY A 68 3.32 -14.02 21.10
C GLY A 68 2.79 -12.71 20.51
N ASP A 69 3.69 -11.86 19.98
CA ASP A 69 3.36 -10.57 19.40
C ASP A 69 2.90 -10.72 17.94
N THR A 70 1.59 -10.86 17.77
CA THR A 70 0.97 -10.98 16.43
C THR A 70 1.11 -9.73 15.56
N TYR A 71 1.49 -8.56 16.10
CA TYR A 71 1.79 -7.40 15.25
C TYR A 71 3.05 -7.58 14.42
N ALA A 72 3.92 -8.54 14.76
CA ALA A 72 5.03 -8.90 13.90
C ALA A 72 4.59 -9.35 12.50
N LEU A 73 3.39 -9.92 12.36
CA LEU A 73 2.80 -10.30 11.07
C LEU A 73 2.45 -9.07 10.21
N TYR A 74 1.93 -8.02 10.85
CA TYR A 74 1.63 -6.74 10.20
C TYR A 74 2.92 -6.03 9.77
N ASP A 75 3.93 -6.04 10.63
CA ASP A 75 5.23 -5.45 10.32
C ASP A 75 5.96 -6.23 9.21
N PHE A 76 5.83 -7.56 9.17
CA PHE A 76 6.37 -8.39 8.08
C PHE A 76 5.86 -7.88 6.74
N GLU A 77 4.55 -7.77 6.58
CA GLU A 77 3.97 -7.28 5.33
C GLU A 77 4.46 -5.87 5.00
N ILE A 78 4.41 -4.92 5.94
CA ILE A 78 4.81 -3.54 5.68
C ILE A 78 6.26 -3.43 5.19
N TYR A 79 7.16 -4.23 5.75
CA TYR A 79 8.58 -4.12 5.42
C TYR A 79 8.94 -4.84 4.12
N PHE A 80 8.21 -5.89 3.75
CA PHE A 80 8.69 -6.82 2.72
C PHE A 80 7.75 -7.03 1.54
N HIS A 81 6.53 -6.48 1.53
CA HIS A 81 5.62 -6.70 0.39
C HIS A 81 6.15 -6.08 -0.92
N ASN A 82 6.78 -4.90 -0.86
CA ASN A 82 7.41 -4.31 -2.05
C ASN A 82 8.61 -5.15 -2.54
N LEU A 83 9.37 -5.75 -1.63
CA LEU A 83 10.47 -6.66 -1.96
C LEU A 83 9.94 -7.94 -2.64
N LEU A 84 8.89 -8.55 -2.09
CA LEU A 84 8.19 -9.66 -2.72
C LEU A 84 7.65 -9.28 -4.11
N SER A 85 7.01 -8.12 -4.23
CA SER A 85 6.44 -7.65 -5.49
C SER A 85 7.52 -7.46 -6.56
N MET A 86 8.73 -7.01 -6.17
CA MET A 86 9.88 -6.97 -7.07
C MET A 86 10.35 -8.38 -7.46
N ALA A 87 10.46 -9.31 -6.51
CA ALA A 87 10.82 -10.70 -6.81
C ALA A 87 9.85 -11.32 -7.84
N GLN A 88 8.56 -11.01 -7.72
CA GLN A 88 7.52 -11.41 -8.68
C GLN A 88 7.75 -10.80 -10.06
N ARG A 89 8.00 -9.49 -10.16
CA ARG A 89 8.30 -8.81 -11.43
C ARG A 89 9.56 -9.34 -12.10
N CYS A 90 10.62 -9.59 -11.33
CA CYS A 90 11.90 -10.10 -11.82
C CYS A 90 12.01 -11.63 -11.88
N ASN A 91 10.90 -12.35 -11.66
CA ASN A 91 10.81 -13.81 -11.72
C ASN A 91 11.87 -14.53 -10.86
N ARG A 92 12.13 -14.05 -9.63
CA ARG A 92 13.09 -14.62 -8.66
C ARG A 92 12.43 -15.70 -7.82
N VAL A 93 12.19 -16.88 -8.40
CA VAL A 93 11.50 -18.01 -7.73
C VAL A 93 12.21 -18.44 -6.45
N ASP A 94 13.55 -18.44 -6.45
CA ASP A 94 14.40 -18.67 -5.28
C ASP A 94 14.03 -17.74 -4.11
N ARG A 95 13.83 -16.46 -4.38
CA ARG A 95 13.46 -15.47 -3.34
C ARG A 95 12.04 -15.68 -2.83
N HIS A 96 11.11 -16.16 -3.66
CA HIS A 96 9.79 -16.56 -3.17
C HIS A 96 9.88 -17.76 -2.21
N ALA A 97 10.74 -18.74 -2.51
CA ALA A 97 10.95 -19.89 -1.64
C ALA A 97 11.54 -19.48 -0.28
N GLU A 98 12.45 -18.50 -0.26
CA GLU A 98 12.96 -17.92 1.00
C GLU A 98 11.83 -17.27 1.82
N PHE A 99 10.94 -16.49 1.19
CA PHE A 99 9.76 -15.94 1.88
C PHE A 99 8.84 -17.03 2.41
N ALA A 100 8.57 -18.07 1.61
CA ALA A 100 7.75 -19.20 2.02
C ALA A 100 8.31 -19.89 3.27
N ALA A 101 9.63 -20.11 3.33
CA ALA A 101 10.27 -20.70 4.51
C ALA A 101 10.04 -19.89 5.80
N TRP A 102 10.07 -18.55 5.73
CA TRP A 102 9.74 -17.70 6.88
C TRP A 102 8.26 -17.70 7.22
N ILE A 103 7.39 -17.66 6.20
CA ILE A 103 5.94 -17.68 6.38
C ILE A 103 5.49 -18.99 7.03
N SER A 104 6.01 -20.14 6.60
CA SER A 104 5.66 -21.44 7.18
C SER A 104 5.92 -21.51 8.68
N LYS A 105 6.99 -20.87 9.18
CA LYS A 105 7.26 -20.80 10.62
C LYS A 105 6.14 -20.11 11.41
N THR A 106 5.42 -19.17 10.78
CA THR A 106 4.31 -18.46 11.43
C THR A 106 3.05 -19.31 11.59
N TYR A 107 2.88 -20.37 10.77
CA TYR A 107 1.70 -21.23 10.81
C TYR A 107 1.65 -22.09 12.08
N ALA A 108 2.80 -22.34 12.72
CA ALA A 108 2.87 -22.98 14.03
C ALA A 108 2.17 -22.19 15.15
N GLN A 109 1.86 -20.91 14.95
CA GLN A 109 1.12 -20.07 15.90
C GLN A 109 -0.38 -19.98 15.59
N LEU A 110 -0.85 -20.64 14.54
CA LEU A 110 -2.29 -20.75 14.30
C LEU A 110 -2.90 -21.63 15.38
N SER A 111 -3.95 -21.12 16.01
CA SER A 111 -4.72 -21.83 17.02
C SER A 111 -6.18 -21.95 16.60
N VAL A 112 -6.87 -22.93 17.14
CA VAL A 112 -8.30 -23.11 16.90
C VAL A 112 -9.05 -22.00 17.65
N ALA A 113 -9.85 -21.20 16.94
CA ALA A 113 -10.62 -20.12 17.56
C ALA A 113 -11.51 -20.64 18.69
N GLN A 114 -11.62 -19.84 19.75
CA GLN A 114 -12.38 -20.23 20.93
C GLN A 114 -13.82 -20.64 20.57
N GLY A 115 -14.19 -21.87 20.94
CA GLY A 115 -15.55 -22.40 20.77
C GLY A 115 -15.94 -22.83 19.36
N LYS A 116 -15.02 -22.85 18.39
CA LYS A 116 -15.32 -23.29 17.01
C LYS A 116 -14.35 -24.37 16.55
N LYS A 117 -14.88 -25.56 16.23
CA LYS A 117 -14.09 -26.58 15.53
C LYS A 117 -13.77 -26.05 14.13
N TYR A 118 -12.50 -26.14 13.69
CA TYR A 118 -12.03 -25.83 12.34
C TYR A 118 -11.88 -24.34 11.94
N SER A 119 -11.64 -23.43 12.88
CA SER A 119 -11.26 -22.05 12.57
C SER A 119 -9.85 -21.74 13.05
N LEU A 120 -8.94 -21.34 12.16
CA LEU A 120 -7.56 -21.00 12.48
C LEU A 120 -7.42 -19.49 12.74
N GLU A 121 -6.66 -19.09 13.75
CA GLU A 121 -6.32 -17.68 14.02
C GLU A 121 -4.95 -17.51 14.67
N TRP A 122 -4.31 -16.40 14.31
CA TRP A 122 -3.20 -15.85 15.10
C TRP A 122 -3.77 -15.04 16.25
N VAL A 123 -3.67 -15.60 17.45
CA VAL A 123 -4.15 -14.96 18.67
C VAL A 123 -3.01 -14.14 19.27
N CYS A 124 -3.29 -12.89 19.56
CA CYS A 124 -2.39 -11.98 20.26
C CYS A 124 -2.16 -12.49 21.70
N ARG A 125 -0.94 -12.91 22.04
CA ARG A 125 -0.62 -13.51 23.35
C ARG A 125 0.29 -12.65 24.23
N GLY A 126 1.05 -11.72 23.65
CA GLY A 126 1.96 -10.89 24.42
C GLY A 126 2.84 -9.99 23.55
N GLY A 127 3.77 -9.27 24.18
CA GLY A 127 4.62 -8.28 23.52
C GLY A 127 4.27 -6.84 23.94
N THR A 128 4.90 -5.87 23.28
CA THR A 128 4.74 -4.45 23.62
C THR A 128 3.37 -3.90 23.23
N ILE A 129 2.82 -4.37 22.10
CA ILE A 129 1.52 -3.93 21.58
C ILE A 129 0.42 -4.83 22.11
N CYS A 130 0.62 -6.14 22.14
CA CYS A 130 -0.38 -7.12 22.58
C CYS A 130 -0.47 -7.17 24.11
N ASN A 131 -1.27 -6.29 24.74
CA ASN A 131 -1.35 -6.18 26.19
C ASN A 131 -2.79 -6.05 26.73
N GLU A 132 -2.95 -6.15 28.05
CA GLU A 132 -4.28 -6.08 28.68
C GLU A 132 -4.92 -4.69 28.57
N LYS A 133 -4.10 -3.63 28.56
CA LYS A 133 -4.58 -2.24 28.54
C LYS A 133 -5.35 -1.93 27.27
N ASN A 134 -4.83 -2.34 26.11
CA ASN A 134 -5.54 -2.21 24.84
C ASN A 134 -6.48 -3.37 24.52
N ARG A 135 -6.65 -4.33 25.45
CA ARG A 135 -7.62 -5.43 25.40
C ARG A 135 -7.44 -6.35 24.18
N LEU A 136 -6.21 -6.48 23.68
CA LEU A 136 -5.89 -7.31 22.53
C LEU A 136 -5.47 -8.73 22.92
N VAL A 137 -4.99 -8.94 24.15
CA VAL A 137 -4.59 -10.27 24.64
C VAL A 137 -5.76 -11.26 24.50
N ASN A 138 -5.45 -12.46 24.01
CA ASN A 138 -6.36 -13.56 23.71
C ASN A 138 -7.39 -13.26 22.61
N LYS A 139 -7.11 -12.33 21.71
CA LYS A 139 -7.95 -12.05 20.53
C LYS A 139 -7.15 -12.11 19.23
N GLU A 140 -7.82 -12.48 18.15
CA GLU A 140 -7.31 -12.21 16.80
C GLU A 140 -7.38 -10.71 16.54
N VAL A 141 -6.26 -10.12 16.12
CA VAL A 141 -6.25 -8.77 15.56
C VAL A 141 -6.45 -8.89 14.06
N MET A 142 -7.71 -8.96 13.60
CA MET A 142 -8.03 -9.30 12.20
C MET A 142 -7.20 -8.55 11.14
N LEU A 143 -6.85 -7.28 11.37
CA LEU A 143 -6.01 -6.51 10.44
C LEU A 143 -4.61 -7.11 10.27
N THR A 144 -3.97 -7.57 11.35
CA THR A 144 -2.63 -8.19 11.27
C THR A 144 -2.71 -9.51 10.50
N SER A 145 -3.75 -10.31 10.76
CA SER A 145 -3.99 -11.60 10.11
C SER A 145 -4.28 -11.46 8.61
N VAL A 146 -5.25 -10.61 8.23
CA VAL A 146 -5.65 -10.44 6.81
C VAL A 146 -4.52 -9.86 5.96
N GLN A 147 -3.78 -8.89 6.48
CA GLN A 147 -2.69 -8.23 5.77
C GLN A 147 -1.53 -9.21 5.54
N PHE A 148 -1.13 -9.96 6.58
CA PHE A 148 -0.11 -10.98 6.45
C PHE A 148 -0.53 -12.14 5.53
N LEU A 149 -1.78 -12.59 5.63
CA LEU A 149 -2.28 -13.68 4.82
C LEU A 149 -2.43 -13.29 3.34
N ALA A 150 -2.68 -12.00 3.04
CA ALA A 150 -2.58 -11.45 1.70
C ALA A 150 -1.15 -11.59 1.13
N LEU A 151 -0.12 -11.21 1.91
CA LEU A 151 1.28 -11.42 1.55
C LEU A 151 1.59 -12.91 1.34
N ALA A 152 1.21 -13.76 2.28
CA ALA A 152 1.46 -15.20 2.20
C ALA A 152 0.82 -15.84 0.97
N THR A 153 -0.43 -15.47 0.67
CA THR A 153 -1.14 -15.96 -0.52
C THR A 153 -0.50 -15.44 -1.80
N SER A 154 0.06 -14.23 -1.80
CA SER A 154 0.86 -13.69 -2.91
C SER A 154 2.15 -14.50 -3.16
N VAL A 155 2.83 -14.95 -2.09
CA VAL A 155 3.98 -15.88 -2.20
C VAL A 155 3.54 -17.22 -2.78
N ALA A 156 2.46 -17.79 -2.25
CA ALA A 156 1.89 -19.05 -2.74
C ALA A 156 1.50 -18.96 -4.22
N ASN A 157 0.90 -17.84 -4.65
CA ASN A 157 0.55 -17.60 -6.03
C ASN A 157 1.79 -17.52 -6.93
N GLY A 158 2.85 -16.83 -6.48
CA GLY A 158 4.14 -16.78 -7.19
C GLY A 158 4.75 -18.17 -7.37
N LEU A 159 4.84 -18.95 -6.28
CA LEU A 159 5.39 -20.32 -6.30
C LEU A 159 4.53 -21.30 -7.10
N SER A 160 3.21 -21.08 -7.19
CA SER A 160 2.31 -21.95 -7.96
C SER A 160 2.58 -21.95 -9.47
N ARG A 161 3.36 -20.99 -9.97
CA ARG A 161 3.78 -20.92 -11.37
C ARG A 161 4.87 -21.95 -11.70
N ASP A 162 5.67 -22.34 -10.71
CA ASP A 162 6.68 -23.39 -10.83
C ASP A 162 6.23 -24.63 -10.03
N GLY A 163 5.18 -25.27 -10.53
CA GLY A 163 4.56 -26.45 -9.91
C GLY A 163 5.41 -27.72 -9.97
N SER A 164 6.64 -27.65 -10.49
CA SER A 164 7.56 -28.78 -10.60
C SER A 164 8.24 -29.13 -9.27
N VAL A 165 8.38 -28.14 -8.38
CA VAL A 165 9.04 -28.30 -7.08
C VAL A 165 8.00 -28.73 -6.03
N ALA A 166 8.21 -29.91 -5.44
CA ALA A 166 7.27 -30.49 -4.47
C ALA A 166 7.01 -29.57 -3.26
N ASP A 167 8.06 -28.96 -2.70
CA ASP A 167 7.96 -28.07 -1.54
C ASP A 167 7.15 -26.80 -1.86
N ASN A 168 7.32 -26.24 -3.06
CA ASN A 168 6.55 -25.09 -3.52
C ASN A 168 5.06 -25.42 -3.60
N LYS A 169 4.74 -26.60 -4.16
CA LYS A 169 3.36 -27.10 -4.24
C LYS A 169 2.77 -27.33 -2.84
N ALA A 170 3.54 -27.92 -1.93
CA ALA A 170 3.09 -28.16 -0.55
C ALA A 170 2.80 -26.86 0.20
N PHE A 171 3.70 -25.89 0.13
CA PHE A 171 3.52 -24.56 0.72
C PHE A 171 2.29 -23.84 0.14
N ALA A 172 2.14 -23.85 -1.18
CA ALA A 172 1.03 -23.20 -1.84
C ALA A 172 -0.31 -23.85 -1.46
N ALA A 173 -0.34 -25.19 -1.34
CA ALA A 173 -1.52 -25.91 -0.89
C ALA A 173 -1.88 -25.56 0.56
N GLU A 174 -0.93 -25.63 1.49
CA GLU A 174 -1.14 -25.26 2.91
C GLU A 174 -1.65 -23.82 3.06
N THR A 175 -0.99 -22.88 2.41
CA THR A 175 -1.36 -21.46 2.42
C THR A 175 -2.77 -21.25 1.86
N ALA A 176 -3.12 -21.92 0.75
CA ALA A 176 -4.46 -21.86 0.19
C ALA A 176 -5.53 -22.41 1.15
N ARG A 177 -5.24 -23.50 1.88
CA ARG A 177 -6.16 -24.02 2.91
C ARG A 177 -6.38 -23.00 4.02
N ILE A 178 -5.30 -22.39 4.51
CA ILE A 178 -5.36 -21.37 5.58
C ILE A 178 -6.14 -20.14 5.11
N ALA A 179 -5.84 -19.63 3.91
CA ALA A 179 -6.55 -18.51 3.29
C ALA A 179 -8.04 -18.79 3.14
N PHE A 180 -8.38 -19.98 2.61
CA PHE A 180 -9.76 -20.43 2.45
C PHE A 180 -10.52 -20.42 3.79
N LEU A 181 -9.97 -21.04 4.84
CA LEU A 181 -10.61 -21.12 6.15
C LEU A 181 -10.82 -19.73 6.79
N HIS A 182 -9.89 -18.80 6.61
CA HIS A 182 -10.04 -17.42 7.11
C HIS A 182 -11.12 -16.66 6.34
N LEU A 183 -11.13 -16.75 5.01
CA LEU A 183 -12.14 -16.09 4.18
C LEU A 183 -13.54 -16.62 4.49
N GLN A 184 -13.70 -17.93 4.66
CA GLN A 184 -14.97 -18.53 5.06
C GLN A 184 -15.42 -18.06 6.46
N ARG A 185 -14.51 -17.93 7.42
CA ARG A 185 -14.84 -17.43 8.77
C ARG A 185 -15.30 -15.97 8.74
N TRP A 186 -14.59 -15.14 7.98
CA TRP A 186 -14.90 -13.71 7.89
C TRP A 186 -16.14 -13.43 7.03
N ASP A 187 -16.47 -14.33 6.09
CA ASP A 187 -17.72 -14.34 5.36
C ASP A 187 -18.87 -14.96 6.17
N ASN A 188 -19.50 -14.15 7.03
CA ASN A 188 -20.68 -14.55 7.78
C ASN A 188 -21.86 -13.59 7.51
N PRO A 189 -23.10 -13.98 7.87
CA PRO A 189 -24.28 -13.15 7.58
C PRO A 189 -24.22 -11.73 8.15
N SER A 190 -23.53 -11.52 9.28
CA SER A 190 -23.34 -10.18 9.85
C SER A 190 -22.39 -9.34 9.00
N ALA A 191 -21.28 -9.93 8.55
CA ALA A 191 -20.32 -9.28 7.66
C ALA A 191 -20.97 -8.91 6.31
N ARG A 192 -21.74 -9.82 5.70
CA ARG A 192 -22.48 -9.55 4.46
C ARG A 192 -23.50 -8.41 4.61
N ARG A 193 -24.30 -8.41 5.68
CA ARG A 193 -25.23 -7.30 5.97
C ARG A 193 -24.50 -5.98 6.18
N SER A 194 -23.35 -6.00 6.87
CA SER A 194 -22.51 -4.81 7.05
C SER A 194 -21.99 -4.29 5.69
N LEU A 195 -21.50 -5.15 4.81
CA LEU A 195 -21.08 -4.78 3.45
C LEU A 195 -22.24 -4.14 2.67
N GLN A 196 -23.41 -4.78 2.64
CA GLN A 196 -24.59 -4.27 1.94
C GLN A 196 -25.02 -2.88 2.43
N MET A 197 -25.03 -2.69 3.75
CA MET A 197 -25.34 -1.40 4.36
C MET A 197 -24.28 -0.34 4.02
N ARG A 198 -22.99 -0.70 4.04
CA ARG A 198 -21.90 0.19 3.65
C ARG A 198 -21.99 0.59 2.18
N ILE A 199 -22.28 -0.34 1.27
CA ILE A 199 -22.36 -0.08 -0.19
C ILE A 199 -23.31 1.07 -0.50
N VAL A 200 -24.48 1.13 0.16
CA VAL A 200 -25.50 2.16 -0.10
C VAL A 200 -25.34 3.43 0.74
N ALA A 201 -24.51 3.40 1.77
CA ALA A 201 -24.30 4.54 2.65
C ALA A 201 -23.61 5.71 1.93
N LYS A 202 -23.90 6.93 2.38
CA LYS A 202 -23.29 8.18 1.91
C LYS A 202 -22.43 8.80 3.01
N ALA A 203 -21.53 9.70 2.64
CA ALA A 203 -20.71 10.43 3.61
C ALA A 203 -21.58 11.18 4.65
N SER A 204 -22.75 11.69 4.25
CA SER A 204 -23.72 12.34 5.15
C SER A 204 -24.21 11.45 6.29
N ASP A 205 -24.15 10.13 6.13
CA ASP A 205 -24.69 9.16 7.09
C ASP A 205 -23.68 8.84 8.20
N VAL A 206 -22.41 9.24 8.03
CA VAL A 206 -21.34 9.06 9.01
C VAL A 206 -21.62 9.92 10.25
N LYS A 207 -21.53 9.28 11.42
CA LYS A 207 -21.64 9.91 12.74
C LYS A 207 -20.25 10.23 13.29
N ASP A 208 -20.16 11.31 14.05
CA ASP A 208 -18.90 11.73 14.70
C ASP A 208 -18.29 10.61 15.53
N GLY A 209 -16.99 10.39 15.35
CA GLY A 209 -16.21 9.35 16.03
C GLY A 209 -16.47 7.91 15.56
N SER A 210 -17.38 7.67 14.61
CA SER A 210 -17.69 6.32 14.14
C SER A 210 -16.97 5.98 12.83
N SER A 211 -16.38 4.78 12.76
CA SER A 211 -15.81 4.19 11.54
C SER A 211 -16.68 3.09 10.93
N ALA A 212 -17.92 2.91 11.42
CA ALA A 212 -18.77 1.78 11.04
C ALA A 212 -19.14 1.75 9.54
N LEU A 213 -19.09 2.91 8.86
CA LEU A 213 -19.46 3.04 7.44
C LEU A 213 -18.27 3.06 6.48
N PHE A 214 -17.05 2.97 7.00
CA PHE A 214 -15.84 3.12 6.19
C PHE A 214 -15.62 1.91 5.30
N PHE A 215 -14.99 2.17 4.16
CA PHE A 215 -14.21 1.15 3.49
C PHE A 215 -12.83 1.11 4.12
N SER A 216 -12.46 -0.05 4.67
CA SER A 216 -11.33 -0.20 5.58
C SER A 216 -10.18 -0.99 4.96
N ASP A 217 -9.00 -0.92 5.59
CA ASP A 217 -7.84 -1.74 5.24
C ASP A 217 -8.17 -3.24 5.14
N LYS A 218 -9.07 -3.74 6.01
CA LYS A 218 -9.47 -5.15 6.04
C LYS A 218 -10.18 -5.55 4.77
N ASP A 219 -11.06 -4.69 4.26
CA ASP A 219 -11.83 -4.94 3.04
C ASP A 219 -10.87 -5.01 1.84
N VAL A 220 -9.88 -4.09 1.76
CA VAL A 220 -8.84 -4.11 0.72
C VAL A 220 -8.03 -5.41 0.75
N TRP A 221 -7.53 -5.81 1.93
CA TRP A 221 -6.71 -7.00 2.04
C TRP A 221 -7.46 -8.30 1.79
N GLN A 222 -8.75 -8.36 2.12
CA GLN A 222 -9.59 -9.50 1.72
C GLN A 222 -9.69 -9.61 0.19
N ILE A 223 -9.85 -8.50 -0.54
CA ILE A 223 -9.86 -8.54 -2.01
C ILE A 223 -8.52 -9.05 -2.55
N VAL A 224 -7.39 -8.60 -2.00
CA VAL A 224 -6.06 -9.11 -2.36
C VAL A 224 -5.97 -10.62 -2.12
N MET A 225 -6.37 -11.10 -0.94
CA MET A 225 -6.38 -12.53 -0.63
C MET A 225 -7.23 -13.33 -1.63
N TYR A 226 -8.43 -12.85 -1.95
CA TYR A 226 -9.29 -13.48 -2.95
C TYR A 226 -8.62 -13.57 -4.32
N ALA A 227 -8.02 -12.46 -4.79
CA ALA A 227 -7.35 -12.40 -6.08
C ALA A 227 -6.17 -13.39 -6.14
N GLU A 228 -5.29 -13.38 -5.14
CA GLU A 228 -4.13 -14.27 -5.10
C GLU A 228 -4.56 -15.75 -4.94
N LEU A 229 -5.58 -16.04 -4.14
CA LEU A 229 -6.11 -17.39 -3.95
C LEU A 229 -6.71 -17.95 -5.25
N ALA A 230 -7.44 -17.14 -6.03
CA ALA A 230 -7.93 -17.56 -7.33
C ALA A 230 -6.77 -17.97 -8.27
N GLY A 231 -5.67 -17.21 -8.24
CA GLY A 231 -4.46 -17.53 -8.98
C GLY A 231 -3.88 -18.89 -8.62
N VAL A 232 -3.76 -19.20 -7.33
CA VAL A 232 -3.29 -20.50 -6.84
C VAL A 232 -4.24 -21.63 -7.28
N LEU A 233 -5.54 -21.50 -7.01
CA LEU A 233 -6.51 -22.56 -7.23
C LEU A 233 -6.73 -22.88 -8.72
N THR A 234 -6.60 -21.89 -9.59
CA THR A 234 -6.68 -22.10 -11.04
C THR A 234 -5.50 -22.94 -11.57
N ARG A 235 -4.34 -22.88 -10.91
CA ARG A 235 -3.16 -23.70 -11.28
C ARG A 235 -3.16 -25.09 -10.63
N TYR A 236 -3.92 -25.29 -9.57
CA TYR A 236 -4.02 -26.57 -8.86
C TYR A 236 -5.47 -27.09 -8.80
N PRO A 237 -6.00 -27.66 -9.90
CA PRO A 237 -7.38 -28.17 -9.96
C PRO A 237 -7.70 -29.24 -8.92
N ASP A 238 -6.73 -30.07 -8.52
CA ASP A 238 -6.95 -31.09 -7.49
C ASP A 238 -7.12 -30.48 -6.10
N LEU A 239 -6.34 -29.44 -5.79
CA LEU A 239 -6.51 -28.67 -4.57
C LEU A 239 -7.84 -27.91 -4.56
N GLN A 240 -8.25 -27.39 -5.71
CA GLN A 240 -9.57 -26.79 -5.87
C GLN A 240 -10.68 -27.79 -5.54
N LYS A 241 -10.62 -29.01 -6.07
CA LYS A 241 -11.60 -30.07 -5.77
C LYS A 241 -11.58 -30.49 -4.30
N GLU A 242 -10.39 -30.53 -3.69
CA GLU A 242 -10.21 -30.89 -2.28
C GLU A 242 -10.82 -29.84 -1.34
N LEU A 243 -10.54 -28.56 -1.58
CA LEU A 243 -10.95 -27.48 -0.68
C LEU A 243 -12.42 -27.09 -0.81
N LEU A 244 -13.02 -27.31 -1.98
CA LEU A 244 -14.28 -26.65 -2.34
C LEU A 244 -15.27 -27.61 -3.00
N PRO A 245 -16.27 -28.08 -2.22
CA PRO A 245 -17.59 -28.37 -2.79
C PRO A 245 -18.08 -27.13 -3.56
N LYS A 246 -18.86 -27.33 -4.63
CA LYS A 246 -19.28 -26.24 -5.54
C LYS A 246 -19.96 -25.08 -4.80
N GLU A 247 -20.69 -25.38 -3.73
CA GLU A 247 -21.43 -24.44 -2.90
C GLU A 247 -20.51 -23.48 -2.15
N ALA A 248 -19.33 -23.94 -1.71
CA ALA A 248 -18.35 -23.12 -1.03
C ALA A 248 -17.69 -22.10 -1.98
N ALA A 249 -17.45 -22.50 -3.23
CA ALA A 249 -16.89 -21.59 -4.24
C ALA A 249 -17.86 -20.45 -4.60
N ALA A 250 -19.15 -20.76 -4.71
CA ALA A 250 -20.19 -19.74 -4.95
C ALA A 250 -20.29 -18.75 -3.78
N ALA A 251 -20.28 -19.24 -2.53
CA ALA A 251 -20.32 -18.38 -1.35
C ALA A 251 -19.14 -17.40 -1.30
N LEU A 252 -17.93 -17.88 -1.59
CA LEU A 252 -16.74 -17.02 -1.69
C LEU A 252 -16.88 -15.96 -2.80
N GLY A 253 -17.43 -16.34 -3.95
CA GLY A 253 -17.70 -15.43 -5.06
C GLY A 253 -18.66 -14.31 -4.67
N ASP A 254 -19.75 -14.63 -3.97
CA ASP A 254 -20.71 -13.64 -3.46
C ASP A 254 -20.06 -12.62 -2.51
N HIS A 255 -19.22 -13.10 -1.60
CA HIS A 255 -18.54 -12.23 -0.63
C HIS A 255 -17.54 -11.30 -1.32
N LEU A 256 -16.73 -11.84 -2.24
CA LEU A 256 -15.84 -11.04 -3.07
C LEU A 256 -16.61 -10.00 -3.90
N GLN A 257 -17.76 -10.38 -4.46
CA GLN A 257 -18.59 -9.45 -5.21
C GLN A 257 -19.04 -8.27 -4.33
N LEU A 258 -19.50 -8.52 -3.11
CA LEU A 258 -19.87 -7.44 -2.17
C LEU A 258 -18.68 -6.53 -1.82
N LEU A 259 -17.48 -7.09 -1.62
CA LEU A 259 -16.27 -6.32 -1.35
C LEU A 259 -15.89 -5.40 -2.53
N LEU A 260 -15.98 -5.92 -3.76
CA LEU A 260 -15.69 -5.14 -4.97
C LEU A 260 -16.78 -4.09 -5.26
N GLU A 261 -18.05 -4.42 -5.00
CA GLU A 261 -19.15 -3.45 -5.06
C GLU A 261 -18.95 -2.31 -4.07
N LEU A 262 -18.48 -2.61 -2.85
CA LEU A 262 -18.12 -1.59 -1.87
C LEU A 262 -16.95 -0.73 -2.36
N PHE A 263 -15.86 -1.34 -2.85
CA PHE A 263 -14.73 -0.60 -3.43
C PHE A 263 -15.19 0.35 -4.56
N LYS A 264 -16.04 -0.14 -5.47
CA LYS A 264 -16.61 0.65 -6.56
C LYS A 264 -17.49 1.79 -6.03
N ALA A 265 -18.38 1.53 -5.08
CA ALA A 265 -19.23 2.55 -4.46
C ALA A 265 -18.45 3.62 -3.69
N ARG A 266 -17.23 3.29 -3.23
CA ARG A 266 -16.34 4.21 -2.52
C ARG A 266 -15.29 4.89 -3.39
N THR A 267 -15.21 4.54 -4.66
CA THR A 267 -14.33 5.20 -5.62
C THR A 267 -15.04 6.40 -6.23
N SER A 268 -14.54 7.60 -5.98
CA SER A 268 -15.05 8.84 -6.56
C SER A 268 -14.17 9.30 -7.71
N LEU A 269 -14.72 9.35 -8.92
CA LEU A 269 -14.05 9.93 -10.08
C LEU A 269 -14.35 11.42 -10.20
N ARG A 270 -13.32 12.22 -10.43
CA ARG A 270 -13.42 13.68 -10.58
C ARG A 270 -12.53 14.16 -11.72
N ARG A 271 -12.82 15.36 -12.21
CA ARG A 271 -11.90 16.09 -13.08
C ARG A 271 -11.00 16.97 -12.22
N SER A 272 -9.72 16.97 -12.54
CA SER A 272 -8.72 17.87 -11.98
C SER A 272 -8.00 18.61 -13.10
N LYS A 273 -7.47 19.79 -12.81
CA LYS A 273 -6.68 20.58 -13.77
C LYS A 273 -5.20 20.43 -13.44
N GLU A 274 -4.40 20.12 -14.44
CA GLU A 274 -2.94 20.16 -14.31
C GLU A 274 -2.40 21.59 -14.42
N SER A 275 -1.12 21.78 -14.07
CA SER A 275 -0.39 23.06 -14.18
C SER A 275 -0.37 23.66 -15.60
N GLY A 276 -0.73 22.89 -16.63
CA GLY A 276 -0.91 23.35 -18.02
C GLY A 276 -2.37 23.55 -18.45
N GLY A 277 -3.33 23.52 -17.52
CA GLY A 277 -4.75 23.72 -17.80
C GLY A 277 -5.49 22.51 -18.38
N ARG A 278 -4.78 21.43 -18.74
CA ARG A 278 -5.38 20.17 -19.22
C ARG A 278 -6.22 19.54 -18.13
N GLU A 279 -7.47 19.19 -18.46
CA GLU A 279 -8.32 18.39 -17.59
C GLU A 279 -7.89 16.92 -17.62
N ILE A 280 -7.70 16.34 -16.44
CA ILE A 280 -7.43 14.92 -16.26
C ILE A 280 -8.46 14.30 -15.32
N GLN A 281 -8.75 13.03 -15.51
CA GLN A 281 -9.56 12.27 -14.55
C GLN A 281 -8.68 11.78 -13.41
N VAL A 282 -9.18 11.95 -12.18
CA VAL A 282 -8.54 11.52 -10.93
C VAL A 282 -9.54 10.72 -10.10
N ALA A 283 -9.04 9.82 -9.25
CA ALA A 283 -9.84 8.99 -8.35
C ALA A 283 -9.49 9.24 -6.88
N ASP A 284 -10.50 9.18 -6.01
CA ASP A 284 -10.35 9.31 -4.55
C ASP A 284 -11.16 8.19 -3.87
N LEU A 285 -10.69 7.71 -2.71
CA LEU A 285 -11.29 6.58 -2.00
C LEU A 285 -11.96 7.04 -0.71
N ASP A 286 -13.20 6.60 -0.51
CA ASP A 286 -14.01 6.88 0.69
C ASP A 286 -14.15 8.39 0.95
N ARG A 287 -14.22 9.17 -0.14
CA ARG A 287 -14.22 10.64 -0.12
C ARG A 287 -15.34 11.18 0.78
N GLY A 288 -14.94 11.89 1.84
CA GLY A 288 -15.82 12.52 2.81
C GLY A 288 -16.23 11.62 3.98
N PHE A 289 -16.01 10.31 3.94
CA PHE A 289 -16.40 9.40 5.03
C PHE A 289 -15.54 9.60 6.27
N SER A 290 -14.26 9.95 6.09
CA SER A 290 -13.30 10.10 7.19
C SER A 290 -13.35 11.46 7.91
N ARG A 291 -14.15 12.42 7.42
CA ARG A 291 -14.12 13.83 7.86
C ARG A 291 -14.48 14.06 9.33
N LEU A 292 -15.27 13.16 9.92
CA LEU A 292 -15.71 13.25 11.32
C LEU A 292 -15.02 12.23 12.23
N TYR A 293 -13.99 11.53 11.73
CA TYR A 293 -13.24 10.59 12.56
C TYR A 293 -12.31 11.33 13.51
N ALA A 294 -12.17 10.84 14.75
CA ALA A 294 -11.42 11.53 15.80
C ALA A 294 -9.97 11.84 15.39
N ASP A 295 -9.29 10.88 14.77
CA ASP A 295 -7.89 11.00 14.33
C ASP A 295 -7.67 12.06 13.24
N ASN A 296 -8.76 12.48 12.60
CA ASN A 296 -8.76 13.31 11.39
C ASN A 296 -9.30 14.73 11.64
N ARG A 297 -9.67 15.07 12.88
CA ARG A 297 -10.26 16.38 13.21
C ARG A 297 -9.32 17.56 12.88
N TYR A 298 -8.02 17.31 12.83
CA TYR A 298 -7.00 18.32 12.49
C TYR A 298 -6.55 18.27 11.02
N ALA A 299 -7.22 17.48 10.16
CA ALA A 299 -6.85 17.34 8.75
C ALA A 299 -6.93 18.64 7.93
N GLY A 300 -7.70 19.63 8.40
CA GLY A 300 -7.79 20.97 7.82
C GLY A 300 -6.83 22.00 8.44
N TYR A 301 -6.16 21.69 9.54
CA TYR A 301 -5.25 22.60 10.22
C TYR A 301 -3.84 22.46 9.63
N THR A 302 -3.35 23.48 8.94
CA THR A 302 -2.11 23.43 8.14
C THR A 302 -0.95 24.22 8.74
N ASP A 303 -1.12 24.80 9.93
CA ASP A 303 -0.07 25.57 10.57
C ASP A 303 1.13 24.70 10.95
N LYS A 304 2.31 25.32 10.96
CA LYS A 304 3.56 24.65 11.34
C LYS A 304 3.60 24.25 12.81
N ASN A 305 2.89 24.98 13.68
CA ASN A 305 2.86 24.71 15.11
C ASN A 305 1.90 23.57 15.43
N PRO A 306 2.28 22.63 16.30
CA PRO A 306 1.41 21.52 16.65
C PRO A 306 0.15 22.02 17.36
N PRO A 307 -1.03 21.44 17.06
CA PRO A 307 -2.28 21.81 17.71
C PRO A 307 -2.36 21.29 19.16
N VAL A 308 -1.50 20.34 19.54
CA VAL A 308 -1.35 19.84 20.90
C VAL A 308 0.13 19.67 21.25
N ARG A 309 0.49 19.74 22.53
CA ARG A 309 1.86 19.50 23.01
C ARG A 309 1.92 18.42 24.08
N CYS A 310 3.03 17.70 24.09
CA CYS A 310 3.33 16.74 25.15
C CYS A 310 4.11 17.41 26.28
N VAL A 311 3.44 17.66 27.40
CA VAL A 311 4.03 18.31 28.58
C VAL A 311 4.21 17.31 29.71
N THR A 312 5.33 17.39 30.43
CA THR A 312 5.56 16.57 31.63
C THR A 312 4.72 17.11 32.78
N LYS A 313 4.03 16.25 33.53
CA LYS A 313 3.32 16.68 34.74
C LYS A 313 4.32 17.21 35.78
N PRO A 314 4.04 18.35 36.44
CA PRO A 314 4.79 18.74 37.64
C PRO A 314 4.51 17.75 38.78
N ALA A 315 5.57 17.40 39.53
CA ALA A 315 5.63 16.45 40.66
C ALA A 315 5.66 14.93 40.29
N GLU A 316 6.79 14.31 40.63
CA GLU A 316 7.09 12.87 40.84
C GLU A 316 6.70 11.81 39.80
N SER A 317 6.05 12.17 38.68
CA SER A 317 5.76 11.22 37.60
C SER A 317 6.49 11.60 36.31
N SER A 318 7.13 10.62 35.67
CA SER A 318 7.62 10.71 34.28
C SER A 318 6.49 10.72 33.24
N GLU A 319 5.25 10.93 33.69
CA GLU A 319 4.04 10.82 32.89
C GLU A 319 3.83 12.09 32.06
N LYS A 320 3.70 11.92 30.75
CA LYS A 320 3.40 13.00 29.81
C LYS A 320 1.89 13.19 29.70
N LYS A 321 1.44 14.44 29.66
CA LYS A 321 0.04 14.82 29.42
C LYS A 321 -0.05 15.62 28.12
N ILE A 322 -1.17 15.45 27.41
CA ILE A 322 -1.54 16.28 26.28
C ILE A 322 -2.03 17.65 26.78
N GLN A 323 -1.39 18.72 26.31
CA GLN A 323 -1.88 20.09 26.39
C GLN A 323 -2.50 20.45 25.04
N ILE A 324 -3.79 20.77 25.02
CA ILE A 324 -4.49 21.24 23.81
C ILE A 324 -4.16 22.72 23.61
N LEU A 325 -3.67 23.08 22.42
CA LEU A 325 -3.38 24.46 22.02
C LEU A 325 -4.42 24.99 21.04
N VAL A 326 -5.02 24.11 20.24
CA VAL A 326 -6.07 24.40 19.28
C VAL A 326 -7.19 23.39 19.50
N GLU A 327 -8.39 23.85 19.83
CA GLU A 327 -9.54 22.98 20.04
C GLU A 327 -10.04 22.42 18.70
N ALA A 328 -10.16 21.09 18.59
CA ALA A 328 -10.60 20.43 17.36
C ALA A 328 -11.95 20.95 16.84
N GLN A 329 -12.88 21.30 17.74
CA GLN A 329 -14.21 21.80 17.43
C GLN A 329 -14.21 23.20 16.84
N SER A 330 -13.13 23.96 17.02
CA SER A 330 -12.96 25.28 16.41
C SER A 330 -12.53 25.20 14.94
N LEU A 331 -12.06 24.03 14.50
CA LEU A 331 -11.59 23.81 13.14
C LEU A 331 -12.75 23.38 12.24
N LYS A 332 -12.77 23.92 11.01
CA LYS A 332 -13.65 23.41 9.97
C LYS A 332 -13.11 22.03 9.52
N PRO A 333 -13.92 20.95 9.56
CA PRO A 333 -13.51 19.67 9.02
C PRO A 333 -13.17 19.77 7.54
N ALA A 334 -12.22 18.96 7.08
CA ALA A 334 -11.97 18.80 5.65
C ALA A 334 -13.14 18.01 5.04
N ASP A 335 -14.12 18.71 4.46
CA ASP A 335 -15.42 18.17 4.05
C ASP A 335 -15.35 16.89 3.21
N THR A 336 -14.26 16.73 2.47
CA THR A 336 -14.09 15.63 1.52
C THR A 336 -12.98 14.66 1.90
N LEU A 337 -12.63 14.61 3.18
CA LEU A 337 -11.55 13.76 3.65
C LEU A 337 -11.88 12.27 3.47
N GLY A 338 -10.99 11.57 2.78
CA GLY A 338 -11.01 10.11 2.64
C GLY A 338 -9.83 9.48 3.36
N TRP A 339 -9.14 8.57 2.67
CA TRP A 339 -7.97 7.90 3.21
C TRP A 339 -6.73 8.81 3.31
N ASP A 340 -5.89 8.55 4.31
CA ASP A 340 -4.53 9.09 4.35
C ASP A 340 -3.58 8.30 3.41
N ILE A 341 -2.46 8.89 3.02
CA ILE A 341 -1.55 8.26 2.04
C ILE A 341 -0.81 7.04 2.61
N SER A 342 -0.70 6.93 3.94
CA SER A 342 -0.09 5.76 4.60
C SER A 342 -1.05 4.57 4.63
N HIS A 343 -2.36 4.83 4.63
CA HIS A 343 -3.36 3.79 4.46
C HIS A 343 -3.58 3.42 3.00
N ALA A 344 -3.67 4.42 2.11
CA ALA A 344 -3.98 4.23 0.69
C ALA A 344 -2.92 3.44 -0.09
N ARG A 345 -1.72 3.27 0.47
CA ARG A 345 -0.65 2.45 -0.13
C ARG A 345 -1.07 1.00 -0.38
N ARG A 346 -2.05 0.49 0.37
CA ARG A 346 -2.63 -0.85 0.16
C ARG A 346 -3.25 -1.01 -1.22
N LEU A 347 -3.67 0.09 -1.86
CA LEU A 347 -4.17 0.09 -3.23
C LEU A 347 -3.11 -0.34 -4.25
N VAL A 348 -1.81 -0.13 -3.95
CA VAL A 348 -0.73 -0.61 -4.81
C VAL A 348 -0.81 -2.13 -4.94
N HIS A 349 -0.86 -2.83 -3.80
CA HIS A 349 -0.95 -4.28 -3.74
C HIS A 349 -2.31 -4.81 -4.23
N LEU A 350 -3.40 -4.08 -3.98
CA LEU A 350 -4.72 -4.39 -4.53
C LEU A 350 -4.71 -4.44 -6.05
N PHE A 351 -4.22 -3.39 -6.70
CA PHE A 351 -4.23 -3.30 -8.15
C PHE A 351 -3.28 -4.30 -8.79
N ASP A 352 -2.08 -4.51 -8.23
CA ASP A 352 -1.15 -5.55 -8.66
C ASP A 352 -1.81 -6.95 -8.59
N ALA A 353 -2.49 -7.28 -7.48
CA ALA A 353 -3.15 -8.57 -7.30
C ALA A 353 -4.32 -8.77 -8.28
N ILE A 354 -5.16 -7.74 -8.49
CA ILE A 354 -6.28 -7.79 -9.43
C ILE A 354 -5.78 -7.94 -10.87
N GLU A 355 -4.80 -7.14 -11.30
CA GLU A 355 -4.29 -7.24 -12.67
C GLU A 355 -3.71 -8.62 -12.97
N ARG A 356 -2.86 -9.14 -12.07
CA ARG A 356 -2.23 -10.46 -12.26
C ARG A 356 -3.22 -11.62 -12.26
N ASN A 357 -4.32 -11.49 -11.51
CA ASN A 357 -5.26 -12.59 -11.28
C ASN A 357 -6.66 -12.34 -11.86
N ARG A 358 -6.83 -11.30 -12.70
CA ARG A 358 -8.14 -10.93 -13.29
C ARG A 358 -8.85 -12.14 -13.91
N GLY A 359 -8.18 -12.85 -14.82
CA GLY A 359 -8.75 -14.03 -15.48
C GLY A 359 -9.07 -15.17 -14.51
N ALA A 360 -8.27 -15.36 -13.47
CA ALA A 360 -8.53 -16.33 -12.42
C ALA A 360 -9.78 -15.94 -11.60
N MET A 361 -9.92 -14.68 -11.20
CA MET A 361 -11.11 -14.19 -10.49
C MET A 361 -12.39 -14.35 -11.32
N GLN A 362 -12.33 -14.05 -12.63
CA GLN A 362 -13.46 -14.23 -13.54
C GLN A 362 -13.84 -15.70 -13.72
N SER A 363 -12.84 -16.57 -13.95
CA SER A 363 -13.10 -17.99 -14.22
C SER A 363 -13.52 -18.75 -12.96
N PHE A 364 -12.89 -18.50 -11.82
CA PHE A 364 -13.08 -19.23 -10.58
C PHE A 364 -14.29 -18.74 -9.78
N TYR A 365 -14.34 -17.44 -9.46
CA TYR A 365 -15.42 -16.83 -8.66
C TYR A 365 -16.59 -16.31 -9.50
N LYS A 366 -16.51 -16.36 -10.84
CA LYS A 366 -17.52 -15.79 -11.76
C LYS A 366 -17.72 -14.29 -11.60
N ILE A 367 -16.69 -13.58 -11.16
CA ILE A 367 -16.72 -12.11 -11.06
C ILE A 367 -16.83 -11.50 -12.45
N ARG A 368 -17.76 -10.57 -12.63
CA ARG A 368 -17.96 -9.86 -13.89
C ARG A 368 -16.91 -8.77 -14.10
N GLN A 369 -16.53 -8.53 -15.35
CA GLN A 369 -15.49 -7.55 -15.69
C GLN A 369 -15.84 -6.14 -15.24
N GLU A 370 -17.13 -5.75 -15.23
CA GLU A 370 -17.58 -4.38 -14.96
C GLU A 370 -17.52 -4.00 -13.46
N ILE A 371 -17.28 -4.97 -12.59
CA ILE A 371 -17.11 -4.76 -11.14
C ILE A 371 -15.63 -4.64 -10.77
N LEU A 372 -14.73 -5.26 -11.55
CA LEU A 372 -13.30 -5.15 -11.32
C LEU A 372 -12.80 -3.76 -11.75
N PRO A 373 -11.93 -3.09 -10.96
CA PRO A 373 -11.29 -1.85 -11.40
C PRO A 373 -10.52 -2.11 -12.69
N ASP A 374 -10.72 -1.30 -13.71
CA ASP A 374 -9.97 -1.35 -14.96
C ASP A 374 -8.72 -0.44 -14.90
N GLU A 375 -7.94 -0.45 -15.98
CA GLU A 375 -6.75 0.38 -16.10
C GLU A 375 -7.06 1.88 -16.01
N ALA A 376 -8.24 2.32 -16.45
CA ALA A 376 -8.64 3.73 -16.37
C ALA A 376 -8.84 4.16 -14.92
N ILE A 377 -9.49 3.34 -14.08
CA ILE A 377 -9.60 3.57 -12.64
C ILE A 377 -8.21 3.62 -11.99
N MET A 378 -7.35 2.63 -12.28
CA MET A 378 -6.01 2.57 -11.71
C MET A 378 -5.16 3.79 -12.10
N THR A 379 -5.25 4.20 -13.36
CA THR A 379 -4.61 5.43 -13.87
C THR A 379 -5.15 6.68 -13.19
N ALA A 380 -6.46 6.75 -12.93
CA ALA A 380 -7.05 7.88 -12.23
C ALA A 380 -6.56 7.98 -10.77
N PHE A 381 -6.31 6.87 -10.09
CA PHE A 381 -5.66 6.85 -8.77
C PHE A 381 -4.21 7.36 -8.84
N ALA A 382 -3.40 6.87 -9.80
CA ALA A 382 -2.03 7.37 -9.98
C ALA A 382 -1.99 8.89 -10.26
N ARG A 383 -2.91 9.37 -11.12
CA ARG A 383 -3.05 10.79 -11.44
C ARG A 383 -3.52 11.63 -10.27
N GLN A 384 -4.34 11.11 -9.36
CA GLN A 384 -4.71 11.82 -8.11
C GLN A 384 -3.47 12.15 -7.29
N PHE A 385 -2.52 11.20 -7.22
CA PHE A 385 -1.27 11.39 -6.49
C PHE A 385 -0.47 12.55 -7.08
N ARG A 386 -0.29 12.55 -8.41
CA ARG A 386 0.38 13.64 -9.12
C ARG A 386 -0.37 14.97 -9.01
N ALA A 387 -1.70 14.98 -9.10
CA ALA A 387 -2.48 16.21 -9.22
C ALA A 387 -2.75 16.93 -7.91
N SER A 388 -2.79 16.21 -6.78
CA SER A 388 -3.23 16.81 -5.50
C SER A 388 -2.44 16.35 -4.29
N VAL A 389 -1.70 15.24 -4.36
CA VAL A 389 -0.90 14.78 -3.23
C VAL A 389 0.52 15.34 -3.30
N TRP A 390 1.16 15.29 -4.46
CA TRP A 390 2.50 15.83 -4.66
C TRP A 390 2.53 17.36 -4.66
N ASN A 391 3.49 17.95 -3.96
CA ASN A 391 3.73 19.40 -3.87
C ASN A 391 4.23 20.06 -5.17
N GLN A 392 4.33 19.33 -6.28
CA GLN A 392 4.87 19.78 -7.58
C GLN A 392 6.35 20.21 -7.57
N ASP A 393 7.07 19.96 -6.48
CA ASP A 393 8.53 20.17 -6.43
C ASP A 393 9.22 18.86 -6.81
N LYS A 394 9.82 18.84 -8.01
CA LYS A 394 10.55 17.65 -8.48
C LYS A 394 11.85 17.50 -7.71
N LYS A 395 12.51 18.59 -7.31
CA LYS A 395 13.80 18.55 -6.62
C LYS A 395 13.64 18.07 -5.19
N TYR A 396 12.62 18.54 -4.49
CA TYR A 396 12.31 18.22 -3.09
C TYR A 396 10.87 17.72 -2.94
N PRO A 397 10.58 16.50 -3.41
CA PRO A 397 9.21 16.00 -3.45
C PRO A 397 8.66 15.80 -2.03
N LEU A 398 7.52 16.41 -1.75
CA LEU A 398 6.74 16.21 -0.54
C LEU A 398 5.31 15.81 -0.91
N PHE A 399 4.66 15.10 0.00
CA PHE A 399 3.35 14.50 -0.25
C PHE A 399 2.36 14.84 0.85
N ALA A 400 1.19 15.32 0.46
CA ALA A 400 0.12 15.66 1.37
C ALA A 400 -0.25 14.45 2.24
N ASN A 401 -0.60 14.69 3.50
CA ASN A 401 -0.95 13.61 4.42
C ASN A 401 -2.17 12.79 3.94
N TYR A 402 -3.11 13.42 3.23
CA TYR A 402 -4.33 12.76 2.78
C TYR A 402 -4.40 12.61 1.26
N TYR A 403 -4.95 11.48 0.81
CA TYR A 403 -4.96 11.08 -0.59
C TYR A 403 -5.77 12.05 -1.48
N GLY A 404 -6.82 12.65 -0.92
CA GLY A 404 -7.59 13.71 -1.56
C GLY A 404 -6.86 15.05 -1.71
N GLY A 405 -5.63 15.19 -1.19
CA GLY A 405 -4.79 16.38 -1.23
C GLY A 405 -4.87 17.29 0.00
N ALA A 406 -5.73 16.98 0.98
CA ALA A 406 -5.69 17.67 2.27
C ALA A 406 -4.34 17.40 2.94
N ASN A 407 -3.79 18.43 3.60
CA ASN A 407 -2.44 18.37 4.14
C ASN A 407 -2.34 18.95 5.56
N GLY A 408 -3.39 18.85 6.36
CA GLY A 408 -3.31 19.21 7.77
C GLY A 408 -2.66 18.14 8.63
N TRP A 409 -2.66 18.37 9.94
CA TRP A 409 -2.13 17.45 10.92
C TRP A 409 -2.90 16.12 10.97
N TYR A 410 -2.19 15.03 11.25
CA TYR A 410 -2.74 13.66 11.31
C TYR A 410 -2.44 12.99 12.65
N ARG A 411 -3.40 12.21 13.19
CA ARG A 411 -3.25 11.47 14.47
C ARG A 411 -2.77 12.34 15.63
N VAL A 412 -3.31 13.54 15.73
CA VAL A 412 -3.07 14.46 16.85
C VAL A 412 -3.61 13.85 18.14
N ALA A 413 -2.81 13.85 19.21
CA ALA A 413 -3.15 13.24 20.49
C ALA A 413 -3.56 11.76 20.42
N TYR A 414 -3.12 11.04 19.38
CA TYR A 414 -3.41 9.63 19.21
C TYR A 414 -2.75 8.79 20.32
N ASP A 415 -3.55 7.93 20.94
CA ASP A 415 -3.08 6.89 21.87
C ASP A 415 -3.72 5.55 21.50
N ASN A 416 -2.89 4.52 21.34
CA ASN A 416 -3.31 3.16 21.05
C ASN A 416 -3.55 2.31 22.32
N GLY A 417 -3.78 2.98 23.46
CA GLY A 417 -3.91 2.35 24.78
C GLY A 417 -2.57 2.02 25.44
N ALA A 418 -1.47 2.61 24.95
CA ALA A 418 -0.14 2.47 25.54
C ALA A 418 0.24 3.67 26.43
N ASN A 419 -0.70 4.59 26.71
CA ASN A 419 -0.47 5.86 27.40
C ASN A 419 0.63 6.69 26.72
N SER A 420 0.69 6.61 25.40
CA SER A 420 1.66 7.38 24.62
C SER A 420 1.16 8.82 24.45
N CYS A 421 2.09 9.78 24.55
CA CYS A 421 1.79 11.17 24.24
C CYS A 421 2.34 11.47 22.84
N THR A 422 1.46 11.80 21.90
CA THR A 422 1.79 12.07 20.51
C THR A 422 1.23 13.43 20.08
N GLU A 423 2.08 14.35 19.65
CA GLU A 423 1.65 15.68 19.16
C GLU A 423 0.91 15.60 17.80
N GLY A 424 1.15 14.51 17.07
CA GLY A 424 0.62 14.26 15.74
C GLY A 424 1.69 14.39 14.67
N ILE A 425 1.28 14.14 13.43
CA ILE A 425 2.12 14.19 12.24
C ILE A 425 1.81 15.50 11.51
N PRO A 426 2.79 16.39 11.31
CA PRO A 426 2.57 17.70 10.70
C PRO A 426 2.21 17.58 9.21
N PRO A 427 1.79 18.68 8.57
CA PRO A 427 1.71 18.77 7.11
C PRO A 427 2.95 18.19 6.42
N PHE A 428 2.74 17.38 5.38
CA PHE A 428 3.76 16.59 4.68
C PHE A 428 4.50 15.53 5.53
N GLY A 429 4.14 15.33 6.80
CA GLY A 429 4.81 14.40 7.71
C GLY A 429 4.62 12.93 7.33
N LEU A 430 3.62 12.59 6.51
CA LEU A 430 3.46 11.25 5.93
C LEU A 430 4.21 11.05 4.61
N SER A 431 5.09 11.98 4.19
CA SER A 431 5.78 11.87 2.89
C SER A 431 6.53 10.55 2.69
N SER A 432 7.04 9.93 3.77
CA SER A 432 7.69 8.60 3.72
C SER A 432 6.76 7.46 3.27
N ALA A 433 5.44 7.65 3.31
CA ALA A 433 4.47 6.70 2.75
C ALA A 433 4.57 6.61 1.21
N PHE A 434 5.06 7.64 0.51
CA PHE A 434 5.31 7.55 -0.93
C PHE A 434 6.37 6.47 -1.26
N PRO A 435 7.63 6.58 -0.79
CA PRO A 435 8.65 5.59 -1.11
C PRO A 435 8.35 4.21 -0.50
N THR A 436 7.91 4.16 0.76
CA THR A 436 7.69 2.87 1.45
C THR A 436 6.37 2.20 1.08
N GLY A 437 5.43 2.94 0.50
CA GLY A 437 4.11 2.44 0.14
C GLY A 437 4.00 1.82 -1.24
N GLY A 438 5.08 1.82 -2.04
CA GLY A 438 5.04 1.21 -3.37
C GLY A 438 4.56 2.12 -4.49
N TYR A 439 4.19 3.38 -4.21
CA TYR A 439 3.58 4.26 -5.22
C TYR A 439 4.45 4.52 -6.46
N ALA A 440 5.78 4.38 -6.38
CA ALA A 440 6.65 4.47 -7.56
C ALA A 440 6.40 3.37 -8.61
N THR A 441 5.83 2.21 -8.22
CA THR A 441 5.48 1.14 -9.17
C THR A 441 4.34 1.53 -10.10
N TRP A 442 3.51 2.51 -9.71
CA TRP A 442 2.46 3.10 -10.56
C TRP A 442 3.02 3.93 -11.73
N SER A 443 4.33 3.96 -11.91
CA SER A 443 4.97 4.54 -13.10
C SER A 443 4.52 3.94 -14.44
N ARG A 444 3.88 2.76 -14.42
CA ARG A 444 3.21 2.18 -15.61
C ARG A 444 1.93 2.93 -16.01
N TRP A 445 1.30 3.65 -15.09
CA TRP A 445 0.09 4.45 -15.35
C TRP A 445 0.36 5.97 -15.31
N ASP A 446 1.35 6.40 -14.53
CA ASP A 446 1.81 7.79 -14.52
C ASP A 446 3.34 7.84 -14.29
N GLU A 447 4.09 8.01 -15.37
CA GLU A 447 5.57 7.97 -15.38
C GLU A 447 6.21 8.94 -14.39
N THR A 448 5.54 10.07 -14.09
CA THR A 448 6.00 11.07 -13.12
C THR A 448 6.27 10.43 -11.75
N LEU A 449 5.45 9.47 -11.30
CA LEU A 449 5.65 8.81 -10.01
C LEU A 449 6.95 8.01 -9.98
N GLY A 450 7.33 7.38 -11.10
CA GLY A 450 8.63 6.70 -11.21
C GLY A 450 9.80 7.68 -11.20
N GLU A 451 9.65 8.85 -11.82
CA GLU A 451 10.66 9.91 -11.77
C GLU A 451 10.86 10.47 -10.36
N LEU A 452 9.77 10.72 -9.64
CA LEU A 452 9.82 11.17 -8.24
C LEU A 452 10.51 10.14 -7.35
N GLY A 453 10.21 8.84 -7.55
CA GLY A 453 10.90 7.75 -6.86
C GLY A 453 12.41 7.77 -7.11
N ARG A 454 12.85 7.83 -8.37
CA ARG A 454 14.30 7.89 -8.70
C ARG A 454 14.97 9.15 -8.18
N GLN A 455 14.29 10.30 -8.24
CA GLN A 455 14.82 11.55 -7.70
C GLN A 455 14.99 11.48 -6.19
N PHE A 456 14.01 10.92 -5.47
CA PHE A 456 14.15 10.69 -4.03
C PHE A 456 15.28 9.71 -3.71
N PHE A 457 15.44 8.64 -4.49
CA PHE A 457 16.58 7.73 -4.34
C PHE A 457 17.91 8.49 -4.38
N PHE A 458 18.15 9.32 -5.40
CA PHE A 458 19.40 10.11 -5.48
C PHE A 458 19.57 11.10 -4.33
N LEU A 459 18.51 11.70 -3.80
CA LEU A 459 18.59 12.54 -2.60
C LEU A 459 19.14 11.78 -1.38
N THR A 460 18.80 10.49 -1.21
CA THR A 460 19.29 9.67 -0.08
C THR A 460 20.79 9.37 -0.12
N PHE A 461 21.45 9.59 -1.27
CA PHE A 461 22.88 9.42 -1.47
C PHE A 461 23.61 10.74 -1.74
N SER A 462 22.90 11.87 -1.73
CA SER A 462 23.50 13.17 -2.03
C SER A 462 24.49 13.59 -0.94
N SER A 463 25.62 14.15 -1.34
CA SER A 463 26.59 14.81 -0.45
C SER A 463 26.28 16.31 -0.27
N ASN A 464 25.27 16.85 -0.96
CA ASN A 464 24.88 18.25 -0.81
C ASN A 464 24.17 18.49 0.53
N GLU A 465 24.60 19.51 1.27
CA GLU A 465 24.06 19.82 2.61
C GLU A 465 22.55 20.12 2.62
N THR A 466 22.02 20.73 1.56
CA THR A 466 20.59 21.05 1.44
C THR A 466 19.78 19.77 1.27
N ASP A 467 20.25 18.85 0.43
CA ASP A 467 19.60 17.56 0.19
C ASP A 467 19.64 16.69 1.45
N ILE A 468 20.78 16.65 2.14
CA ILE A 468 20.93 15.95 3.42
C ILE A 468 19.94 16.49 4.46
N ARG A 469 19.86 17.81 4.61
CA ARG A 469 18.93 18.46 5.55
C ARG A 469 17.47 18.15 5.19
N PHE A 470 17.14 18.16 3.90
CA PHE A 470 15.82 17.79 3.42
C PHE A 470 15.45 16.35 3.80
N VAL A 471 16.31 15.37 3.50
CA VAL A 471 16.08 13.96 3.86
C VAL A 471 15.98 13.79 5.38
N GLN A 472 16.86 14.44 6.17
CA GLN A 472 16.81 14.40 7.63
C GLN A 472 15.48 14.94 8.21
N THR A 473 14.88 15.94 7.57
CA THR A 473 13.67 16.60 8.06
C THR A 473 12.40 15.88 7.59
N ALA A 474 12.29 15.63 6.29
CA ALA A 474 11.07 15.11 5.67
C ALA A 474 11.02 13.57 5.60
N TYR A 475 12.18 12.92 5.62
CA TYR A 475 12.34 11.47 5.44
C TYR A 475 13.33 10.88 6.46
N PRO A 476 13.16 11.13 7.77
CA PRO A 476 14.18 10.83 8.77
C PRO A 476 14.64 9.36 8.75
N ALA A 477 13.74 8.43 8.40
CA ALA A 477 14.03 7.00 8.30
C ALA A 477 15.02 6.62 7.17
N PHE A 478 15.22 7.49 6.19
CA PHE A 478 16.20 7.34 5.10
C PHE A 478 17.48 8.15 5.33
N SER A 479 17.53 8.95 6.40
CA SER A 479 18.67 9.79 6.68
C SER A 479 19.85 8.99 7.26
N ASN A 480 21.05 9.56 7.19
CA ASN A 480 22.22 9.04 7.87
C ASN A 480 22.14 9.09 9.42
N ARG A 481 21.10 9.71 9.99
CA ARG A 481 20.84 9.73 11.44
C ARG A 481 19.94 8.58 11.91
N ALA A 482 19.27 7.88 10.99
CA ALA A 482 18.47 6.71 11.33
C ALA A 482 19.39 5.58 11.84
N SER A 483 18.89 4.78 12.79
CA SER A 483 19.57 3.53 13.15
C SER A 483 19.64 2.59 11.95
N ASN A 484 20.62 1.68 11.95
CA ASN A 484 20.80 0.74 10.84
C ASN A 484 19.53 -0.07 10.54
N ASP A 485 18.79 -0.51 11.58
CA ASP A 485 17.55 -1.27 11.40
C ASP A 485 16.43 -0.42 10.79
N VAL A 486 16.28 0.83 11.23
CA VAL A 486 15.30 1.79 10.69
C VAL A 486 15.60 2.11 9.23
N ARG A 487 16.86 2.29 8.90
CA ARG A 487 17.29 2.58 7.53
C ARG A 487 17.12 1.35 6.63
N THR A 488 17.57 0.18 7.08
CA THR A 488 17.42 -1.10 6.35
C THR A 488 15.97 -1.37 5.99
N ARG A 489 15.04 -1.34 6.97
CA ARG A 489 13.63 -1.63 6.67
C ARG A 489 13.04 -0.63 5.68
N SER A 490 13.45 0.64 5.75
CA SER A 490 12.96 1.69 4.86
C SER A 490 13.50 1.52 3.44
N GLU A 491 14.78 1.17 3.30
CA GLU A 491 15.43 0.85 2.03
C GLU A 491 14.83 -0.42 1.39
N LEU A 492 14.62 -1.50 2.16
CA LEU A 492 13.97 -2.72 1.68
C LEU A 492 12.48 -2.54 1.33
N ALA A 493 11.80 -1.58 1.95
CA ALA A 493 10.44 -1.22 1.55
C ALA A 493 10.41 -0.29 0.31
N PHE A 494 11.47 0.47 0.04
CA PHE A 494 11.49 1.49 -1.01
C PHE A 494 12.23 1.08 -2.28
N TRP A 495 13.50 0.69 -2.20
CA TRP A 495 14.31 0.41 -3.39
C TRP A 495 13.67 -0.60 -4.35
N PRO A 496 12.98 -1.66 -3.89
CA PRO A 496 12.28 -2.58 -4.79
C PRO A 496 11.23 -1.93 -5.68
N THR A 497 10.64 -0.81 -5.24
CA THR A 497 9.61 -0.08 -5.98
C THR A 497 10.15 0.64 -7.22
N LEU A 498 11.48 0.81 -7.30
CA LEU A 498 12.16 1.48 -8.40
C LEU A 498 12.53 0.52 -9.53
N ILE A 499 12.51 -0.79 -9.27
CA ILE A 499 12.87 -1.82 -10.25
C ILE A 499 11.70 -2.08 -11.20
N LYS A 500 11.98 -1.91 -12.50
CA LYS A 500 11.05 -2.13 -13.61
C LYS A 500 11.24 -3.49 -14.27
#